data_AF-A0A7X1L247-F1
#
_entry.id   AF-A0A7X1L247-F1
#
_cell.length_a   1.000
_cell.length_b   1.000
_cell.length_c   1.000
_cell.angle_alpha   90.00
_cell.angle_beta   90.00
_cell.angle_gamma   90.00
#
_symmetry.space_group_name_H-M   'P 1'
#
loop_
_entity.id
_entity.type
_entity.pdbx_description
1 polymer ?
#
loop_
_entity_poly.entity_id
_entity_poly.type
_entity_poly.pdbx_seq_one_letter_code
_entity_poly.pdbx_strand_id
1 'polypeptide(L)'
;MNEQVEATLKQKEAFLKIEEHLLIKAIELYRMGFNCKNLSLSQMSAVSERLRRSETIEKVQEAVCDFIEKRLERLKDKTDSAEKNTSWLIQANGKQNNASLGEILIKWIQEEKYLGNGSDFNAIGRLAVLQRFWNNVYGQYRYCKVMDEDMPLEKEKLS
;
A
#
# COMPACT_ATOMS: atom_id res chain seq x y z
N MET A 1 -14.11 21.78 -27.43
CA MET A 1 -13.23 20.78 -26.79
C MET A 1 -14.14 19.74 -26.17
N ASN A 2 -13.92 18.44 -26.40
CA ASN A 2 -14.86 17.40 -25.99
C ASN A 2 -14.79 17.21 -24.45
N GLU A 3 -15.92 17.21 -23.74
CA GLU A 3 -16.00 17.12 -22.27
C GLU A 3 -15.19 15.93 -21.70
N GLN A 4 -15.13 14.83 -22.47
CA GLN A 4 -14.34 13.64 -22.13
C GLN A 4 -12.81 13.92 -22.11
N VAL A 5 -12.32 14.78 -23.01
CA VAL A 5 -10.91 15.17 -23.07
C VAL A 5 -10.56 16.05 -21.87
N GLU A 6 -11.45 16.98 -21.50
CA GLU A 6 -11.27 17.84 -20.33
C GLU A 6 -11.27 17.05 -19.02
N ALA A 7 -12.20 16.11 -18.86
CA ALA A 7 -12.25 15.22 -17.71
C ALA A 7 -10.97 14.37 -17.59
N THR A 8 -10.48 13.83 -18.71
CA THR A 8 -9.23 13.05 -18.74
C THR A 8 -8.01 13.90 -18.38
N LEU A 9 -7.94 15.14 -18.89
CA LEU A 9 -6.85 16.06 -18.58
C LEU A 9 -6.82 16.42 -17.09
N LYS A 10 -7.99 16.73 -16.50
CA LYS A 10 -8.12 16.99 -15.06
C LYS A 10 -7.65 15.80 -14.21
N GLN A 11 -8.01 14.57 -14.58
CA GLN A 11 -7.52 13.38 -13.89
C GLN A 11 -5.99 13.25 -13.98
N LYS A 12 -5.40 13.49 -15.16
CA LYS A 12 -3.93 13.45 -15.33
C LYS A 12 -3.22 14.50 -14.48
N GLU A 13 -3.72 15.73 -14.44
CA GLU A 13 -3.16 16.79 -13.60
C GLU A 13 -3.26 16.46 -12.11
N ALA A 14 -4.39 15.91 -11.67
CA ALA A 14 -4.55 15.43 -10.30
C ALA A 14 -3.54 14.31 -9.99
N PHE A 15 -3.30 13.39 -10.92
CA PHE A 15 -2.29 12.34 -10.78
C PHE A 15 -0.87 12.88 -10.58
N LEU A 16 -0.47 13.87 -11.36
CA LEU A 16 0.86 14.49 -11.20
C LEU A 16 1.01 15.17 -9.85
N LYS A 17 -0.04 15.87 -9.40
CA LYS A 17 -0.04 16.57 -8.10
C LYS A 17 0.05 15.61 -6.91
N ILE A 18 -0.41 14.37 -7.04
CA ILE A 18 -0.40 13.41 -5.94
C ILE A 18 0.86 12.54 -5.88
N GLU A 19 1.70 12.50 -6.94
CA GLU A 19 2.84 11.57 -6.99
C GLU A 19 3.78 11.69 -5.78
N GLU A 20 4.11 12.90 -5.37
CA GLU A 20 4.94 13.16 -4.18
C GLU A 20 4.26 12.59 -2.91
N HIS A 21 2.97 12.82 -2.74
CA HIS A 21 2.20 12.27 -1.61
C HIS A 21 2.21 10.75 -1.60
N LEU A 22 2.06 10.10 -2.77
CA LEU A 22 2.12 8.64 -2.87
C LEU A 22 3.49 8.09 -2.43
N LEU A 23 4.57 8.77 -2.81
CA LEU A 23 5.93 8.39 -2.40
C LEU A 23 6.13 8.58 -0.90
N ILE A 24 5.70 9.72 -0.34
CA ILE A 24 5.74 9.97 1.11
C ILE A 24 5.00 8.87 1.87
N LYS A 25 3.80 8.49 1.40
CA LYS A 25 3.01 7.41 2.01
C LYS A 25 3.66 6.03 1.88
N ALA A 26 4.30 5.74 0.75
CA ALA A 26 5.04 4.49 0.60
C ALA A 26 6.24 4.41 1.57
N ILE A 27 6.97 5.50 1.74
CA ILE A 27 8.09 5.61 2.69
C ILE A 27 7.58 5.48 4.14
N GLU A 28 6.43 6.07 4.46
CA GLU A 28 5.80 5.90 5.78
C GLU A 28 5.51 4.42 6.08
N LEU A 29 4.92 3.67 5.13
CA LEU A 29 4.70 2.23 5.31
C LEU A 29 6.03 1.47 5.44
N TYR A 30 7.04 1.81 4.63
CA TYR A 30 8.36 1.19 4.74
C TYR A 30 8.94 1.33 6.15
N ARG A 31 8.90 2.55 6.71
CA ARG A 31 9.37 2.85 8.08
C ARG A 31 8.57 2.11 9.15
N MET A 32 7.27 1.87 8.92
CA MET A 32 6.43 1.05 9.79
C MET A 32 6.81 -0.43 9.75
N GLY A 33 7.52 -0.89 8.71
CA GLY A 33 8.01 -2.26 8.60
C GLY A 33 7.55 -3.01 7.36
N PHE A 34 7.00 -2.35 6.33
CA PHE A 34 6.63 -2.99 5.07
C PHE A 34 7.86 -3.24 4.17
N ASN A 35 8.77 -4.10 4.62
CA ASN A 35 10.03 -4.43 3.95
C ASN A 35 10.34 -5.93 4.02
N CYS A 36 11.42 -6.36 3.36
CA CYS A 36 11.77 -7.78 3.24
C CYS A 36 12.23 -8.44 4.55
N LYS A 37 12.50 -7.65 5.60
CA LYS A 37 12.82 -8.18 6.93
C LYS A 37 11.57 -8.67 7.66
N ASN A 38 10.39 -8.16 7.30
CA ASN A 38 9.12 -8.39 8.00
C ASN A 38 8.01 -8.99 7.12
N LEU A 39 8.08 -8.84 5.80
CA LEU A 39 7.08 -9.37 4.88
C LEU A 39 7.77 -10.20 3.79
N SER A 40 7.18 -11.36 3.52
CA SER A 40 7.65 -12.22 2.43
C SER A 40 7.24 -11.66 1.06
N LEU A 41 7.99 -12.06 0.03
CA LEU A 41 7.70 -11.66 -1.36
C LEU A 41 6.31 -12.14 -1.80
N SER A 42 5.89 -13.32 -1.35
CA SER A 42 4.59 -13.89 -1.68
C SER A 42 3.44 -13.09 -1.06
N GLN A 43 3.60 -12.60 0.18
CA GLN A 43 2.62 -11.71 0.83
C GLN A 43 2.47 -10.41 0.04
N MET A 44 3.58 -9.74 -0.30
CA MET A 44 3.54 -8.50 -1.07
C MET A 44 2.94 -8.70 -2.46
N SER A 45 3.38 -9.74 -3.18
CA SER A 45 2.89 -10.05 -4.53
C SER A 45 1.41 -10.43 -4.54
N ALA A 46 0.91 -11.08 -3.50
CA ALA A 46 -0.49 -11.46 -3.37
C ALA A 46 -1.43 -10.25 -3.27
N VAL A 47 -0.97 -9.14 -2.70
CA VAL A 47 -1.71 -7.87 -2.69
C VAL A 47 -1.68 -7.25 -4.09
N SER A 48 -0.52 -7.21 -4.76
CA SER A 48 -0.40 -6.70 -6.14
C SER A 48 -1.35 -7.42 -7.10
N GLU A 49 -1.45 -8.75 -6.99
CA GLU A 49 -2.32 -9.54 -7.87
C GLU A 49 -3.81 -9.25 -7.65
N ARG A 50 -4.22 -9.00 -6.39
CA ARG A 50 -5.61 -8.61 -6.07
C ARG A 50 -5.96 -7.23 -6.60
N LEU A 51 -5.04 -6.28 -6.42
CA LEU A 51 -5.16 -4.94 -6.98
C LEU A 51 -5.30 -4.96 -8.51
N ARG A 52 -4.53 -5.83 -9.18
CA ARG A 52 -4.54 -5.96 -10.64
C ARG A 52 -5.83 -6.59 -11.19
N ARG A 53 -6.40 -7.57 -10.46
CA ARG A 53 -7.61 -8.29 -10.90
C ARG A 53 -8.92 -7.55 -10.64
N SER A 54 -8.88 -6.56 -9.75
CA SER A 54 -10.09 -5.85 -9.34
C SER A 54 -10.42 -4.72 -10.31
N GLU A 55 -11.69 -4.61 -10.67
CA GLU A 55 -12.18 -3.63 -11.64
C GLU A 55 -12.63 -2.31 -11.00
N THR A 56 -12.93 -2.34 -9.70
CA THR A 56 -13.42 -1.19 -8.94
C THR A 56 -12.70 -1.07 -7.60
N ILE A 57 -12.78 0.11 -6.99
CA ILE A 57 -12.15 0.37 -5.68
C ILE A 57 -12.78 -0.48 -4.58
N GLU A 58 -14.09 -0.71 -4.63
CA GLU A 58 -14.83 -1.53 -3.68
C GLU A 58 -14.39 -3.00 -3.76
N LYS A 59 -14.25 -3.53 -4.99
CA LYS A 59 -13.75 -4.91 -5.21
C LYS A 59 -12.32 -5.08 -4.69
N VAL A 60 -11.47 -4.07 -4.85
CA VAL A 60 -10.11 -4.08 -4.26
C VAL A 60 -10.19 -4.11 -2.75
N GLN A 61 -10.96 -3.19 -2.17
CA GLN A 61 -11.11 -3.06 -0.72
C GLN A 61 -11.54 -4.39 -0.12
N GLU A 62 -12.58 -5.00 -0.66
CA GLU A 62 -13.03 -6.34 -0.27
C GLU A 62 -11.91 -7.37 -0.44
N ALA A 63 -11.39 -7.56 -1.65
CA ALA A 63 -10.46 -8.64 -1.95
C ALA A 63 -9.13 -8.57 -1.18
N VAL A 64 -8.60 -7.37 -0.96
CA VAL A 64 -7.36 -7.16 -0.21
C VAL A 64 -7.61 -7.28 1.29
N CYS A 65 -8.68 -6.66 1.83
CA CYS A 65 -8.98 -6.73 3.26
C CYS A 65 -9.29 -8.17 3.68
N ASP A 66 -10.17 -8.87 2.97
CA ASP A 66 -10.49 -10.28 3.21
C ASP A 66 -9.25 -11.17 3.27
N PHE A 67 -8.32 -10.94 2.33
CA PHE A 67 -7.11 -11.73 2.26
C PHE A 67 -6.22 -11.51 3.48
N ILE A 68 -6.06 -10.26 3.91
CA ILE A 68 -5.24 -9.93 5.07
C ILE A 68 -5.93 -10.42 6.34
N GLU A 69 -7.23 -10.20 6.51
CA GLU A 69 -8.02 -10.68 7.67
C GLU A 69 -7.95 -12.19 7.83
N LYS A 70 -8.24 -12.96 6.77
CA LYS A 70 -8.12 -14.42 6.78
C LYS A 70 -6.71 -14.89 7.13
N ARG A 71 -5.68 -14.11 6.79
CA ARG A 71 -4.29 -14.41 7.18
C ARG A 71 -4.05 -14.09 8.65
N LEU A 72 -4.56 -12.97 9.16
CA LEU A 72 -4.45 -12.59 10.56
C LEU A 72 -5.17 -13.62 11.46
N GLU A 73 -6.38 -14.05 11.11
CA GLU A 73 -7.14 -15.07 11.85
C GLU A 73 -6.38 -16.40 11.93
N ARG A 74 -5.97 -16.94 10.78
CA ARG A 74 -5.21 -18.21 10.72
C ARG A 74 -3.90 -18.18 11.50
N LEU A 75 -3.31 -17.01 11.69
CA LEU A 75 -2.08 -16.85 12.46
C LEU A 75 -2.35 -16.68 13.96
N LYS A 76 -3.50 -16.10 14.35
CA LYS A 76 -3.95 -16.05 15.75
C LYS A 76 -4.28 -17.45 16.29
N ASP A 77 -4.80 -18.33 15.45
CA ASP A 77 -5.11 -19.72 15.80
C ASP A 77 -3.87 -20.63 15.92
N LYS A 78 -2.69 -20.13 15.54
CA LYS A 78 -1.40 -20.86 15.57
C LYS A 78 -0.47 -20.36 16.67
N THR A 79 -1.02 -20.19 17.87
CA THR A 79 -0.37 -19.55 19.04
C THR A 79 0.96 -20.16 19.48
N ASP A 80 1.33 -21.37 19.05
CA ASP A 80 2.55 -22.07 19.49
C ASP A 80 3.59 -22.34 18.38
N SER A 81 3.32 -22.02 17.12
CA SER A 81 4.30 -22.27 16.05
C SER A 81 5.04 -20.99 15.66
N ALA A 82 6.27 -20.91 16.17
CA ALA A 82 7.30 -19.95 15.85
C ALA A 82 7.69 -19.91 14.35
N GLU A 83 6.78 -19.54 13.44
CA GLU A 83 7.19 -19.02 12.13
C GLU A 83 7.61 -17.57 12.28
N LYS A 84 8.82 -17.48 12.84
CA LYS A 84 9.62 -16.30 13.12
C LYS A 84 9.93 -15.55 11.82
N ASN A 85 9.90 -14.23 11.96
CA ASN A 85 10.54 -13.19 11.14
C ASN A 85 9.73 -12.56 10.01
N THR A 86 8.74 -13.19 9.38
CA THR A 86 7.94 -12.49 8.35
C THR A 86 6.45 -12.78 8.42
N SER A 87 5.63 -11.80 8.75
CA SER A 87 4.19 -11.98 8.96
C SER A 87 3.41 -10.66 8.93
N TRP A 88 2.13 -10.73 8.54
CA TRP A 88 1.20 -9.61 8.67
C TRP A 88 0.92 -9.24 10.13
N LEU A 89 1.18 -10.14 11.08
CA LEU A 89 1.02 -9.91 12.53
C LEU A 89 2.16 -9.10 13.16
N ILE A 90 3.26 -8.85 12.44
CA ILE A 90 4.36 -8.03 12.97
C ILE A 90 3.82 -6.66 13.36
N GLN A 91 4.17 -6.20 14.56
CA GLN A 91 3.75 -4.88 15.04
C GLN A 91 4.43 -3.78 14.22
N ALA A 92 3.65 -2.78 13.81
CA ALA A 92 4.17 -1.65 13.08
C ALA A 92 5.06 -0.78 13.99
N ASN A 93 6.26 -0.47 13.53
CA ASN A 93 7.18 0.41 14.24
C ASN A 93 6.58 1.81 14.45
N GLY A 94 6.82 2.41 15.62
CA GLY A 94 6.45 3.80 15.92
C GLY A 94 4.95 4.06 16.14
N LYS A 95 4.13 3.02 16.34
CA LYS A 95 2.69 3.16 16.66
C LYS A 95 2.43 2.92 18.16
N GLN A 96 1.71 3.84 18.80
CA GLN A 96 1.31 3.71 20.21
C GLN A 96 0.27 2.61 20.47
N ASN A 97 -0.41 2.10 19.42
CA ASN A 97 -1.57 1.21 19.56
C ASN A 97 -1.27 -0.26 19.25
N ASN A 98 0.01 -0.66 19.13
CA ASN A 98 0.42 -2.05 18.84
C ASN A 98 -0.23 -2.69 17.59
N ALA A 99 -0.74 -1.89 16.65
CA ALA A 99 -1.37 -2.39 15.43
C ALA A 99 -0.37 -3.16 14.56
N SER A 100 -0.80 -4.28 14.02
CA SER A 100 -0.02 -5.10 13.10
C SER A 100 0.09 -4.46 11.71
N LEU A 101 1.10 -4.86 10.93
CA LEU A 101 1.27 -4.41 9.54
C LEU A 101 0.00 -4.68 8.71
N GLY A 102 -0.64 -5.84 8.90
CA GLY A 102 -1.89 -6.17 8.21
C GLY A 102 -3.02 -5.18 8.53
N GLU A 103 -3.25 -4.89 9.81
CA GLU A 103 -4.28 -3.94 10.27
C GLU A 103 -4.01 -2.53 9.76
N ILE A 104 -2.74 -2.10 9.72
CA ILE A 104 -2.34 -0.80 9.16
C ILE A 104 -2.70 -0.72 7.67
N LEU A 105 -2.39 -1.76 6.87
CA LEU A 105 -2.68 -1.74 5.44
C LEU A 105 -4.19 -1.71 5.17
N ILE A 106 -4.97 -2.55 5.87
CA ILE A 106 -6.44 -2.55 5.77
C ILE A 106 -6.98 -1.14 6.02
N LYS A 107 -6.58 -0.54 7.15
CA LYS A 107 -7.02 0.81 7.52
C LYS A 107 -6.66 1.85 6.46
N TRP A 108 -5.45 1.79 5.90
CA TRP A 108 -5.01 2.75 4.89
C TRP A 108 -5.78 2.67 3.58
N ILE A 109 -6.17 1.46 3.19
CA ILE A 109 -6.97 1.23 1.97
C ILE A 109 -8.42 1.66 2.18
N GLN A 110 -9.02 1.31 3.32
CA GLN A 110 -10.40 1.68 3.67
C GLN A 110 -10.57 3.18 3.89
N GLU A 111 -9.65 3.83 4.61
CA GLU A 111 -9.66 5.27 4.86
C GLU A 111 -9.04 6.09 3.71
N GLU A 112 -8.73 5.44 2.58
CA GLU A 112 -8.13 6.04 1.39
C GLU A 112 -6.94 6.99 1.68
N LYS A 113 -6.07 6.62 2.65
CA LYS A 113 -4.95 7.48 3.11
C LYS A 113 -3.97 7.88 2.00
N TYR A 114 -3.96 7.11 0.92
CA TYR A 114 -3.17 7.35 -0.28
C TYR A 114 -3.71 8.48 -1.17
N LEU A 115 -4.95 8.96 -0.99
CA LEU A 115 -5.58 9.99 -1.83
C LEU A 115 -5.27 11.44 -1.43
N GLY A 116 -4.49 11.69 -0.37
CA GLY A 116 -4.20 13.05 0.09
C GLY A 116 -5.48 13.82 0.44
N ASN A 117 -5.62 15.07 -0.03
CA ASN A 117 -6.86 15.84 0.07
C ASN A 117 -7.85 15.35 -1.02
N GLY A 118 -8.46 14.18 -0.77
CA GLY A 118 -9.04 13.28 -1.77
C GLY A 118 -10.36 13.67 -2.47
N SER A 119 -10.53 14.91 -2.93
CA SER A 119 -11.72 15.32 -3.70
C SER A 119 -11.61 15.13 -5.22
N ASP A 120 -10.41 14.94 -5.76
CA ASP A 120 -10.17 15.19 -7.20
C ASP A 120 -10.30 13.94 -8.10
N PHE A 121 -10.50 12.76 -7.50
CA PHE A 121 -10.53 11.49 -8.23
C PHE A 121 -11.91 10.84 -8.22
N ASN A 122 -12.38 10.46 -9.42
CA ASN A 122 -13.53 9.58 -9.58
C ASN A 122 -13.16 8.11 -9.21
N ALA A 123 -14.12 7.20 -9.19
CA ALA A 123 -13.88 5.81 -8.77
C ALA A 123 -12.74 5.10 -9.53
N ILE A 124 -12.67 5.30 -10.86
CA ILE A 124 -11.60 4.73 -11.70
C ILE A 124 -10.25 5.36 -11.34
N GLY A 125 -10.22 6.68 -11.18
CA GLY A 125 -9.04 7.42 -10.74
C GLY A 125 -8.53 6.92 -9.40
N ARG A 126 -9.43 6.74 -8.41
CA ARG A 126 -9.07 6.23 -7.07
C ARG A 126 -8.42 4.86 -7.12
N LEU A 127 -8.98 3.94 -7.90
CA LEU A 127 -8.38 2.62 -8.13
C LEU A 127 -6.97 2.73 -8.73
N ALA A 128 -6.81 3.57 -9.76
CA ALA A 128 -5.51 3.78 -10.39
C ALA A 128 -4.49 4.43 -9.43
N VAL A 129 -4.92 5.36 -8.57
CA VAL A 129 -4.04 5.94 -7.53
C VAL A 129 -3.65 4.88 -6.51
N LEU A 130 -4.57 4.01 -6.07
CA LEU A 130 -4.25 2.91 -5.15
C LEU A 130 -3.25 1.92 -5.76
N GLN A 131 -3.42 1.57 -7.03
CA GLN A 131 -2.47 0.72 -7.75
C GLN A 131 -1.08 1.39 -7.84
N ARG A 132 -1.03 2.70 -8.15
CA ARG A 132 0.23 3.46 -8.18
C ARG A 132 0.90 3.53 -6.82
N PHE A 133 0.13 3.81 -5.76
CA PHE A 133 0.61 3.78 -4.38
C PHE A 133 1.24 2.44 -4.04
N TRP A 134 0.54 1.34 -4.30
CA TRP A 134 1.05 0.01 -4.01
C TRP A 134 2.29 -0.34 -4.84
N ASN A 135 2.36 0.11 -6.09
CA ASN A 135 3.56 -0.05 -6.91
C ASN A 135 4.78 0.67 -6.30
N ASN A 136 4.59 1.84 -5.68
CA ASN A 136 5.66 2.52 -4.95
C ASN A 136 6.09 1.72 -3.71
N VAL A 137 5.13 1.23 -2.92
CA VAL A 137 5.41 0.37 -1.75
C VAL A 137 6.17 -0.90 -2.17
N TYR A 138 5.72 -1.54 -3.25
CA TYR A 138 6.34 -2.77 -3.74
C TYR A 138 7.71 -2.52 -4.39
N GLY A 139 7.89 -1.40 -5.10
CA GLY A 139 9.19 -0.97 -5.62
C GLY A 139 10.20 -0.74 -4.51
N GLN A 140 9.80 -0.01 -3.48
CA GLN A 140 10.59 0.20 -2.25
C GLN A 140 10.98 -1.14 -1.60
N TYR A 141 10.02 -2.05 -1.44
CA TYR A 141 10.26 -3.39 -0.92
C TYR A 141 11.30 -4.16 -1.74
N ARG A 142 11.15 -4.14 -3.07
CA ARG A 142 12.02 -4.88 -4.00
C ARG A 142 13.44 -4.33 -4.00
N TYR A 143 13.60 -3.01 -3.92
CA TYR A 143 14.91 -2.39 -3.79
C TYR A 143 15.62 -2.85 -2.51
N CYS A 144 14.96 -2.71 -1.35
CA CYS A 144 15.52 -3.15 -0.07
C CYS A 144 15.91 -4.63 -0.09
N LYS A 145 15.08 -5.48 -0.70
CA LYS A 145 15.38 -6.91 -0.84
C LYS A 145 16.62 -7.21 -1.70
N VAL A 146 16.86 -6.43 -2.76
CA VAL A 146 17.95 -6.67 -3.71
C VAL A 146 19.25 -6.04 -3.24
N MET A 147 19.18 -4.82 -2.69
CA MET A 147 20.34 -4.04 -2.29
C MET A 147 20.77 -4.32 -0.85
N ASP A 148 19.91 -4.95 -0.03
CA ASP A 148 20.08 -5.12 1.43
C ASP A 148 20.32 -3.79 2.19
N GLU A 149 19.92 -2.68 1.56
CA GLU A 149 20.03 -1.32 2.07
C GLU A 149 18.64 -0.69 2.15
N ASP A 150 18.48 0.28 3.07
CA ASP A 150 17.30 1.13 3.06
C ASP A 150 17.30 1.97 1.78
N MET A 151 16.17 2.06 1.06
CA MET A 151 16.14 2.89 -0.15
C MET A 151 16.40 4.36 0.23
N PRO A 152 17.40 5.02 -0.39
CA PRO A 152 17.76 6.40 -0.10
C PRO A 152 16.80 7.38 -0.79
N LEU A 153 15.50 7.28 -0.50
CA LEU A 153 14.52 8.32 -0.87
C LEU A 153 14.54 9.39 0.22
N GLU A 154 15.55 10.24 0.16
CA GLU A 154 15.54 11.51 0.89
C GLU A 154 14.46 12.41 0.28
N LYS A 155 13.64 13.03 1.13
CA LYS A 155 12.56 13.94 0.69
C LYS A 155 13.08 15.04 -0.24
N GLU A 156 14.35 15.43 -0.09
CA GLU A 156 15.05 16.44 -0.88
C GLU A 156 15.28 16.05 -2.35
N LYS A 157 15.06 14.78 -2.71
CA LYS A 157 15.18 14.28 -4.10
C LYS A 157 13.82 14.04 -4.76
N LEU A 158 12.73 14.38 -4.07
CA LEU A 158 11.35 14.21 -4.54
C LEU A 158 10.76 15.49 -5.15
N SER A 159 11.53 16.59 -5.16
CA SER A 159 11.17 17.91 -5.70
C SER A 159 11.75 18.15 -7.10
#